data_AF-A0A959NNR5-F1
#
_entry.id   AF-A0A959NNR5-F1
#
_cell.length_a   1.000
_cell.length_b   1.000
_cell.length_c   1.000
_cell.angle_alpha   90.00
_cell.angle_beta   90.00
_cell.angle_gamma   90.00
#
_symmetry.space_group_name_H-M   'P 1'
#
loop_
_entity.id
_entity.type
_entity.pdbx_description
1 polymer ?
#
loop_
_entity_poly.entity_id
_entity_poly.type
_entity_poly.pdbx_seq_one_letter_code
_entity_poly.pdbx_strand_id
1 'polypeptide(L)' 'MKSKRRILREKILQILYAYEMNGSGLSEIIDDQLKDISKSEDREFCSKLVNFVLANKKEIEDKIEKRLVNWDVA' A
#
# COMPACT_ATOMS: atom_id res chain seq x y z
N MET A 1 -13.31 18.92 4.20
CA MET A 1 -13.63 17.70 3.43
C MET A 1 -12.33 17.04 2.98
N LYS A 2 -12.16 15.71 3.15
CA LYS A 2 -10.92 15.05 2.70
C LYS A 2 -10.83 15.08 1.17
N SER A 3 -9.64 15.31 0.62
CA SER A 3 -9.44 15.23 -0.83
C SER A 3 -9.56 13.79 -1.30
N LYS A 4 -10.04 13.60 -2.54
CA LYS A 4 -10.18 12.28 -3.17
C LYS A 4 -8.88 11.46 -3.09
N ARG A 5 -7.74 12.09 -3.41
CA ARG A 5 -6.40 11.46 -3.35
C ARG A 5 -5.99 11.06 -1.94
N ARG A 6 -6.45 11.76 -0.90
CA ARG A 6 -6.22 11.36 0.49
C ARG A 6 -6.96 10.08 0.83
N ILE A 7 -8.24 9.99 0.45
CA ILE A 7 -9.07 8.80 0.69
C ILE A 7 -8.45 7.56 0.00
N LEU A 8 -8.03 7.71 -1.26
CA LEU A 8 -7.40 6.60 -1.99
C LEU A 8 -6.08 6.15 -1.33
N ARG A 9 -5.24 7.08 -0.84
CA ARG A 9 -4.00 6.73 -0.13
C ARG A 9 -4.25 6.05 1.21
N GLU A 10 -5.26 6.48 1.96
CA GLU A 10 -5.67 5.79 3.19
C GLU A 10 -6.07 4.33 2.89
N LYS A 11 -6.75 4.10 1.77
CA LYS A 11 -7.13 2.75 1.31
C LYS A 11 -5.92 1.91 0.87
N ILE A 12 -4.96 2.52 0.18
CA ILE A 12 -3.69 1.87 -0.19
C ILE A 12 -2.91 1.42 1.05
N LEU A 13 -2.88 2.25 2.10
CA LEU A 13 -2.25 1.89 3.37
C LEU A 13 -2.93 0.67 4.03
N GLN A 14 -4.27 0.63 4.02
CA GLN A 14 -5.03 -0.51 4.55
C GLN A 14 -4.69 -1.82 3.82
N ILE A 15 -4.54 -1.77 2.49
CA ILE A 15 -4.15 -2.92 1.66
C ILE A 15 -2.75 -3.40 2.03
N LEU A 16 -1.78 -2.49 2.12
CA LEU A 16 -0.40 -2.84 2.48
C LEU A 16 -0.33 -3.47 3.87
N TYR A 17 -1.08 -2.92 4.85
CA TYR A 17 -1.17 -3.48 6.19
C TYR A 17 -1.77 -4.90 6.19
N ALA A 18 -2.89 -5.11 5.50
CA ALA A 18 -3.53 -6.42 5.40
C ALA A 18 -2.61 -7.46 4.73
N TYR A 19 -1.84 -7.03 3.73
CA TYR A 19 -0.84 -7.89 3.09
C TYR A 19 0.25 -8.35 4.07
N GLU A 20 0.82 -7.43 4.86
CA GLU A 20 1.86 -7.77 5.84
C GLU A 20 1.36 -8.71 6.92
N MET A 21 0.11 -8.56 7.37
CA MET A 21 -0.47 -9.43 8.40
C MET A 21 -0.79 -10.85 7.89
N ASN A 22 -1.18 -10.99 6.61
CA ASN A 22 -1.71 -12.25 6.08
C ASN A 22 -0.69 -13.09 5.29
N GLY A 23 0.46 -12.52 4.89
CA GLY A 23 1.62 -13.24 4.32
C GLY A 23 1.43 -13.89 2.94
N SER A 24 0.20 -14.15 2.48
CA SER A 24 -0.13 -14.70 1.16
C SER A 24 -1.55 -14.27 0.71
N GLY A 25 -1.80 -14.23 -0.61
CA GLY A 25 -3.10 -13.82 -1.17
C GLY A 25 -3.20 -12.36 -1.63
N LEU A 26 -2.08 -11.73 -2.04
CA LEU A 26 -2.03 -10.30 -2.39
C LEU A 26 -3.07 -9.90 -3.45
N SER A 27 -3.23 -10.69 -4.51
CA SER A 27 -4.18 -10.35 -5.59
C SER A 27 -5.62 -10.34 -5.08
N GLU A 28 -5.99 -11.32 -4.24
CA GLU A 28 -7.33 -11.43 -3.67
C GLU A 28 -7.62 -10.30 -2.68
N ILE A 29 -6.62 -9.93 -1.85
CA ILE A 29 -6.72 -8.81 -0.92
C ILE A 29 -6.88 -7.48 -1.69
N ILE A 30 -6.07 -7.26 -2.73
CA ILE A 30 -6.15 -6.06 -3.55
C ILE A 30 -7.52 -5.98 -4.23
N ASP A 31 -7.96 -7.06 -4.87
CA ASP A 31 -9.22 -7.06 -5.61
C ASP A 31 -10.42 -6.89 -4.68
N ASP A 32 -10.42 -7.53 -3.51
CA ASP A 32 -11.47 -7.38 -2.50
C ASP A 32 -11.52 -5.96 -1.92
N GLN A 33 -10.37 -5.36 -1.59
CA GLN A 33 -10.30 -4.02 -1.00
C GLN A 33 -10.60 -2.89 -2.00
N LEU A 34 -10.38 -3.14 -3.30
CA LEU A 34 -10.64 -2.19 -4.38
C LEU A 34 -12.03 -2.34 -5.00
N LYS A 35 -12.80 -3.40 -4.68
CA LYS A 35 -14.13 -3.66 -5.27
C LYS A 35 -15.11 -2.49 -5.09
N ASP A 36 -15.02 -1.79 -3.96
CA ASP A 36 -15.92 -0.68 -3.60
C ASP A 36 -15.59 0.63 -4.33
N ILE A 37 -14.47 0.70 -5.06
CA ILE A 37 -14.10 1.91 -5.81
C ILE A 37 -14.77 1.84 -7.17
N SER A 38 -15.79 2.66 -7.43
CA SER A 38 -16.55 2.54 -8.70
C SER A 38 -15.79 3.03 -9.95
N LYS A 39 -14.86 3.98 -9.80
CA LYS A 39 -14.14 4.58 -10.93
C LYS A 39 -12.89 3.78 -11.28
N SER A 40 -12.78 3.37 -12.55
CA SER A 40 -11.65 2.60 -13.07
C SER A 40 -10.29 3.31 -12.86
N GLU A 41 -10.22 4.61 -13.15
CA GLU A 41 -8.99 5.42 -12.94
C GLU A 41 -8.50 5.40 -11.49
N ASP A 42 -9.42 5.36 -10.53
CA ASP A 42 -9.08 5.34 -9.10
C ASP A 42 -8.59 3.95 -8.67
N ARG A 43 -9.19 2.88 -9.20
CA ARG A 43 -8.69 1.51 -9.01
C ARG A 43 -7.30 1.36 -9.59
N GLU A 44 -7.10 1.85 -10.81
CA GLU A 44 -5.80 1.79 -11.49
C GLU A 44 -4.74 2.57 -10.71
N PHE A 45 -5.08 3.75 -10.21
CA PHE A 45 -4.18 4.52 -9.33
C PHE A 45 -3.79 3.73 -8.08
N CYS A 46 -4.76 3.15 -7.37
CA CYS A 46 -4.49 2.36 -6.17
C CYS A 46 -3.64 1.12 -6.47
N SER A 47 -4.03 0.35 -7.49
CA SER A 47 -3.33 -0.88 -7.89
C SER A 47 -1.89 -0.58 -8.32
N LYS A 48 -1.67 0.46 -9.15
CA LYS A 48 -0.31 0.87 -9.54
C LYS A 48 0.55 1.21 -8.33
N LEU A 49 0.02 1.97 -7.36
CA LEU A 49 0.81 2.39 -6.20
C LEU A 49 1.11 1.22 -5.25
N VAL A 50 0.13 0.35 -4.97
CA VAL A 50 0.33 -0.86 -4.16
C VAL A 50 1.42 -1.73 -4.80
N ASN A 51 1.28 -2.05 -6.08
CA ASN A 51 2.24 -2.88 -6.80
C ASN A 51 3.63 -2.25 -6.83
N PHE A 52 3.72 -0.93 -7.03
CA PHE A 52 5.00 -0.22 -7.00
C PHE A 52 5.69 -0.31 -5.63
N VAL A 53 4.94 -0.11 -4.53
CA VAL A 53 5.49 -0.22 -3.18
C VAL A 53 6.00 -1.64 -2.92
N LEU A 54 5.22 -2.65 -3.29
CA LEU A 54 5.59 -4.05 -3.05
C LEU A 54 6.78 -4.50 -3.91
N ALA A 55 6.82 -4.11 -5.18
CA ALA A 55 7.93 -4.43 -6.08
C ALA A 55 9.25 -3.80 -5.63
N ASN A 56 9.19 -2.66 -4.92
CA ASN A 56 10.35 -1.93 -4.44
C ASN A 56 10.51 -1.99 -2.91
N LYS A 57 9.80 -2.92 -2.23
CA LYS A 57 9.72 -2.97 -0.76
C LYS A 57 11.09 -2.94 -0.11
N LYS A 58 12.00 -3.82 -0.54
CA LYS A 58 13.36 -3.91 -0.03
C LYS A 58 14.15 -2.59 -0.19
N GLU A 59 14.08 -1.95 -1.36
CA GLU A 59 14.78 -0.68 -1.59
C GLU A 59 14.21 0.45 -0.72
N ILE A 60 12.90 0.45 -0.51
CA ILE A 60 12.21 1.41 0.35
C ILE A 60 12.63 1.20 1.80
N GLU A 61 12.63 -0.05 2.29
CA GLU A 61 13.10 -0.42 3.63
C GLU A 61 14.56 -0.01 3.84
N ASP A 62 15.47 -0.37 2.93
CA ASP A 62 16.89 0.01 3.00
C ASP A 62 17.07 1.54 3.11
N LYS A 63 16.24 2.32 2.40
CA LYS A 63 16.28 3.80 2.46
C LYS A 63 15.74 4.35 3.78
N ILE A 64 14.73 3.70 4.34
CA ILE A 64 14.15 4.07 5.64
C ILE A 64 15.16 3.75 6.74
N GLU A 65 15.70 2.54 6.78
CA GLU A 65 16.68 2.07 7.77
C GLU A 65 17.92 2.97 7.82
N LYS A 66 18.46 3.36 6.65
CA LYS A 66 19.61 4.30 6.56
C LYS A 66 19.36 5.65 7.26
N ARG A 67 18.11 6.02 7.51
CA ARG A 67 17.72 7.28 8.16
C ARG A 67 17.19 7.08 9.58
N LEU A 68 16.96 5.84 10.00
CA LEU A 68 16.60 5.47 11.37
C LEU A 68 17.87 5.31 12.21
N VAL A 69 18.55 6.42 12.50
CA VAL A 69 19.65 6.42 13.48
C VAL A 69 19.01 6.35 14.87
N ASN A 70 19.26 5.26 15.61
CA ASN A 70 18.81 4.99 16.99
C ASN A 70 17.35 4.51 17.19
N TRP A 71 16.62 4.15 16.14
CA TRP A 71 15.32 3.46 16.26
C TRP A 71 15.42 2.09 15.58
N ASP A 72 15.71 1.06 16.37
CA ASP A 72 15.49 -0.31 15.93
C ASP A 72 13.97 -0.52 15.82
N VAL A 73 13.47 -0.70 14.60
CA VAL A 73 12.11 -1.19 14.37
C VAL A 73 12.18 -2.70 14.58
N ALA A 74 12.24 -3.09 15.85
CA ALA A 74 12.21 -4.49 16.29
C ALA A 74 10.81 -5.08 16.17
#